data_AF-A0A7Y7ZAH3-F1
#
_entry.id   AF-A0A7Y7ZAH3-F1
#
_cell.length_a   1.000
_cell.length_b   1.000
_cell.length_c   1.000
_cell.angle_alpha   90.00
_cell.angle_beta   90.00
_cell.angle_gamma   90.00
#
_symmetry.space_group_name_H-M   'P 1'
#
loop_
_entity.id
_entity.type
_entity.pdbx_description
1 polymer ?
#
loop_
_entity_poly.entity_id
_entity_poly.type
_entity_poly.pdbx_seq_one_letter_code
_entity_poly.pdbx_strand_id
1 'polypeptide(L)'
;MNCAETFEHRLPAALPDNACFAIVAPAGPARLDAQKAGQWFAERGYRCRIYPGVSQAEGYLAGSDQQRLQDLHDAFADPTIDAVLCMRGGYGSMRLLDQLDFDLIRRNPKPLIGYSDITALHTAIYRHSGLISFHGAMLNADLLGAKLAPTESSLMAQLSGALGEGDAIVHPAEFVLNCVVPGVARGRLLGGNLSILGATLGTLAQIDTKGCILFIEDVNEPLYRVDRLLTQLRLAGKLAGVKGVLVGDFAGITVAALTPLLLDIFAPLGVPVLAGWRSGHCDPNVCLPLGAEVVLDSEARSLVLAQDLFKG
;
A
#
# COMPACT_ATOMS: atom_id res chain seq x y z
N MET A 1 0.50 8.75 21.12
CA MET A 1 1.26 7.50 21.21
C MET A 1 0.82 6.62 20.06
N ASN A 2 1.76 6.15 19.25
CA ASN A 2 1.46 5.20 18.18
C ASN A 2 1.18 3.84 18.83
N CYS A 3 -0.05 3.31 18.73
CA CYS A 3 -0.37 2.02 19.34
C CYS A 3 0.53 0.90 18.77
N ALA A 4 0.98 1.03 17.52
CA ALA A 4 1.87 0.06 16.87
C ALA A 4 3.18 -0.19 17.65
N GLU A 5 3.74 0.83 18.30
CA GLU A 5 5.01 0.71 19.06
C GLU A 5 4.85 -0.10 20.37
N THR A 6 3.63 -0.44 20.76
CA THR A 6 3.34 -1.21 21.99
C THR A 6 3.10 -2.70 21.73
N PHE A 7 3.09 -3.15 20.47
CA PHE A 7 2.82 -4.53 20.12
C PHE A 7 4.11 -5.27 19.74
N GLU A 8 4.22 -6.56 20.09
CA GLU A 8 5.18 -7.44 19.43
C GLU A 8 4.81 -7.55 17.95
N HIS A 9 5.68 -7.05 17.07
CA HIS A 9 5.52 -7.19 15.63
C HIS A 9 5.64 -8.66 15.22
N ARG A 10 4.50 -9.32 15.01
CA ARG A 10 4.45 -10.67 14.44
C ARG A 10 4.39 -10.56 12.93
N LEU A 11 5.53 -10.73 12.28
CA LEU A 11 5.58 -10.84 10.83
C LEU A 11 4.70 -12.02 10.34
N PRO A 12 4.05 -11.92 9.17
CA PRO A 12 3.38 -13.06 8.56
C PRO A 12 4.39 -14.14 8.12
N ALA A 13 3.90 -15.31 7.72
CA ALA A 13 4.72 -16.29 7.00
C ALA A 13 4.80 -15.90 5.51
N ALA A 14 5.94 -16.18 4.87
CA ALA A 14 6.07 -16.06 3.43
C ALA A 14 5.11 -17.02 2.72
N LEU A 15 4.71 -16.69 1.49
CA LEU A 15 3.77 -17.53 0.75
C LEU A 15 4.38 -18.89 0.42
N PRO A 16 3.66 -20.01 0.69
CA PRO A 16 4.06 -21.32 0.17
C PRO A 16 3.80 -21.43 -1.34
N ASP A 17 4.45 -22.40 -2.00
CA ASP A 17 4.33 -22.63 -3.45
C ASP A 17 2.88 -22.86 -3.93
N ASN A 18 1.99 -23.34 -3.04
CA ASN A 18 0.57 -23.60 -3.32
C ASN A 18 -0.39 -22.64 -2.60
N ALA A 19 0.09 -21.43 -2.28
CA ALA A 19 -0.62 -20.41 -1.53
C ALA A 19 -2.06 -20.18 -2.05
N CYS A 20 -2.98 -19.97 -1.12
CA CYS A 20 -4.36 -19.62 -1.39
C CYS A 20 -4.62 -18.14 -1.12
N PHE A 21 -4.99 -17.41 -2.16
CA PHE A 21 -5.35 -15.99 -2.07
C PHE A 21 -6.84 -15.83 -1.84
N ALA A 22 -7.24 -15.12 -0.79
CA ALA A 22 -8.58 -14.59 -0.67
C ALA A 22 -8.72 -13.36 -1.58
N ILE A 23 -9.69 -13.39 -2.48
CA ILE A 23 -10.05 -12.24 -3.31
C ILE A 23 -11.23 -11.54 -2.65
N VAL A 24 -11.01 -10.31 -2.20
CA VAL A 24 -11.99 -9.48 -1.49
C VAL A 24 -12.22 -8.15 -2.21
N ALA A 25 -13.35 -7.50 -1.98
CA ALA A 25 -13.70 -6.23 -2.59
C ALA A 25 -14.13 -5.19 -1.54
N PRO A 26 -13.20 -4.64 -0.73
CA PRO A 26 -13.57 -3.74 0.37
C PRO A 26 -13.97 -2.33 -0.08
N ALA A 27 -13.73 -2.00 -1.35
CA ALA A 27 -13.93 -0.69 -1.96
C ALA A 27 -15.07 -0.71 -3.01
N GLY A 28 -14.77 -0.27 -4.24
CA GLY A 28 -15.73 -0.17 -5.33
C GLY A 28 -15.89 -1.47 -6.13
N PRO A 29 -17.02 -1.64 -6.84
CA PRO A 29 -17.31 -2.84 -7.60
C PRO A 29 -16.51 -2.86 -8.90
N ALA A 30 -16.22 -4.06 -9.40
CA ALA A 30 -15.77 -4.28 -10.77
C ALA A 30 -16.20 -5.64 -11.27
N ARG A 31 -16.34 -5.76 -12.59
CA ARG A 31 -16.61 -7.05 -13.21
C ARG A 31 -15.37 -7.92 -13.10
N LEU A 32 -15.52 -9.10 -12.52
CA LEU A 32 -14.49 -10.13 -12.47
C LEU A 32 -14.99 -11.39 -13.19
N ASP A 33 -14.17 -11.90 -14.11
CA ASP A 33 -14.36 -13.24 -14.66
C ASP A 33 -13.70 -14.24 -13.71
N ALA A 34 -14.52 -14.99 -12.96
CA ALA A 34 -14.04 -15.95 -11.96
C ALA A 34 -13.23 -17.09 -12.58
N GLN A 35 -13.55 -17.49 -13.81
CA GLN A 35 -12.80 -18.55 -14.51
C GLN A 35 -11.42 -18.03 -14.91
N LYS A 36 -11.34 -16.83 -15.49
CA LYS A 36 -10.06 -16.20 -15.83
C LYS A 36 -9.20 -15.97 -14.59
N ALA A 37 -9.81 -15.54 -13.48
CA ALA A 37 -9.12 -15.38 -12.21
C ALA A 37 -8.54 -16.73 -11.73
N GLY A 38 -9.35 -17.77 -11.67
CA GLY A 38 -8.90 -19.11 -11.26
C GLY A 38 -7.78 -19.66 -12.14
N GLN A 39 -7.86 -19.47 -13.45
CA GLN A 39 -6.81 -19.86 -14.39
C GLN A 39 -5.49 -19.11 -14.14
N TRP A 40 -5.56 -17.78 -13.94
CA TRP A 40 -4.37 -16.96 -13.69
C TRP A 40 -3.58 -17.43 -12.45
N PHE A 41 -4.28 -17.78 -11.36
CA PHE A 41 -3.65 -18.33 -10.16
C PHE A 41 -3.09 -19.74 -10.39
N ALA A 42 -3.86 -20.61 -11.05
CA ALA A 42 -3.44 -21.99 -11.32
C ALA A 42 -2.19 -22.08 -12.20
N GLU A 43 -2.07 -21.21 -13.22
CA GLU A 43 -0.89 -21.09 -14.07
C GLU A 43 0.39 -20.72 -13.30
N ARG A 44 0.25 -20.16 -12.10
CA ARG A 44 1.35 -19.77 -11.21
C ARG A 44 1.53 -20.71 -10.02
N GLY A 45 0.82 -21.84 -10.00
CA GLY A 45 0.86 -22.81 -8.89
C GLY A 45 0.00 -22.44 -7.68
N TYR A 46 -0.69 -21.30 -7.73
CA TYR A 46 -1.49 -20.79 -6.62
C TYR A 46 -2.97 -21.16 -6.74
N ARG A 47 -3.69 -20.96 -5.65
CA ARG A 47 -5.15 -21.08 -5.57
C ARG A 47 -5.76 -19.73 -5.22
N CYS A 48 -7.03 -19.55 -5.54
CA CYS A 48 -7.78 -18.40 -5.05
C CYS A 48 -9.16 -18.80 -4.55
N ARG A 49 -9.66 -18.06 -3.56
CA ARG A 49 -11.05 -18.08 -3.11
C ARG A 49 -11.66 -16.71 -3.32
N ILE A 50 -12.73 -16.65 -4.12
CA ILE A 50 -13.47 -15.42 -4.36
C ILE A 50 -14.55 -15.27 -3.31
N TYR A 51 -14.53 -14.15 -2.59
CA TYR A 51 -15.50 -13.84 -1.53
C TYR A 51 -16.76 -13.17 -2.09
N PRO A 52 -17.93 -13.29 -1.42
CA PRO A 52 -19.22 -12.86 -1.98
C PRO A 52 -19.29 -11.41 -2.48
N GLY A 53 -18.68 -10.46 -1.78
CA GLY A 53 -18.70 -9.03 -2.13
C GLY A 53 -18.06 -8.72 -3.50
N VAL A 54 -17.16 -9.59 -3.99
CA VAL A 54 -16.51 -9.45 -5.30
C VAL A 54 -17.51 -9.41 -6.45
N SER A 55 -18.65 -10.10 -6.32
CA SER A 55 -19.70 -10.13 -7.35
C SER A 55 -20.85 -9.15 -7.10
N GLN A 56 -20.80 -8.39 -6.01
CA GLN A 56 -21.86 -7.45 -5.63
C GLN A 56 -21.59 -6.04 -6.17
N ALA A 57 -22.67 -5.28 -6.36
CA ALA A 57 -22.61 -3.88 -6.72
C ALA A 57 -23.82 -3.13 -6.14
N GLU A 58 -23.57 -2.15 -5.29
CA GLU A 58 -24.56 -1.23 -4.73
C GLU A 58 -24.09 0.20 -5.04
N GLY A 59 -24.50 0.71 -6.21
CA GLY A 59 -24.00 1.98 -6.73
C GLY A 59 -22.49 1.95 -6.94
N TYR A 60 -21.75 2.74 -6.17
CA TYR A 60 -20.28 2.84 -6.23
C TYR A 60 -19.55 1.91 -5.26
N LEU A 61 -20.27 1.02 -4.55
CA LEU A 61 -19.71 0.09 -3.55
C LEU A 61 -19.83 -1.37 -4.01
N ALA A 62 -18.85 -2.21 -3.66
CA ALA A 62 -18.90 -3.66 -3.90
C ALA A 62 -19.77 -4.39 -2.86
N GLY A 63 -21.05 -4.01 -2.79
CA GLY A 63 -22.01 -4.47 -1.79
C GLY A 63 -22.02 -3.63 -0.50
N SER A 64 -22.90 -4.01 0.42
CA SER A 64 -23.05 -3.36 1.73
C SER A 64 -21.75 -3.30 2.55
N ASP A 65 -21.67 -2.35 3.50
CA ASP A 65 -20.56 -2.30 4.47
C ASP A 65 -20.42 -3.62 5.24
N GLN A 66 -21.55 -4.22 5.62
CA GLN A 66 -21.59 -5.50 6.36
C GLN A 66 -20.95 -6.63 5.55
N GLN A 67 -21.29 -6.78 4.26
CA GLN A 67 -20.71 -7.83 3.43
C GLN A 67 -19.21 -7.63 3.24
N ARG A 68 -18.78 -6.40 2.92
CA ARG A 68 -17.36 -6.11 2.68
C ARG A 68 -16.50 -6.30 3.93
N LEU A 69 -17.04 -5.94 5.09
CA LEU A 69 -16.39 -6.20 6.38
C LEU A 69 -16.33 -7.69 6.68
N GLN A 70 -17.44 -8.42 6.48
CA GLN A 70 -17.49 -9.86 6.71
C GLN A 70 -16.48 -10.61 5.83
N ASP A 71 -16.39 -10.26 4.54
CA ASP A 71 -15.42 -10.86 3.63
C ASP A 71 -13.98 -10.66 4.10
N LEU A 72 -13.64 -9.46 4.57
CA LEU A 72 -12.32 -9.17 5.14
C LEU A 72 -12.07 -10.01 6.39
N HIS A 73 -13.00 -10.01 7.35
CA HIS A 73 -12.85 -10.76 8.59
C HIS A 73 -12.75 -12.27 8.35
N ASP A 74 -13.58 -12.84 7.48
CA ASP A 74 -13.54 -14.25 7.12
C ASP A 74 -12.22 -14.61 6.42
N ALA A 75 -11.70 -13.74 5.56
CA ALA A 75 -10.40 -13.95 4.91
C ALA A 75 -9.23 -13.96 5.91
N PHE A 76 -9.25 -13.07 6.91
CA PHE A 76 -8.24 -13.10 7.98
C PHE A 76 -8.41 -14.30 8.90
N ALA A 77 -9.65 -14.64 9.30
CA ALA A 77 -9.95 -15.73 10.22
C ALA A 77 -9.64 -17.12 9.65
N ASP A 78 -9.73 -17.30 8.33
CA ASP A 78 -9.55 -18.61 7.71
C ASP A 78 -8.06 -19.01 7.65
N PRO A 79 -7.64 -20.10 8.32
CA PRO A 79 -6.25 -20.55 8.33
C PRO A 79 -5.80 -21.17 7.00
N THR A 80 -6.71 -21.42 6.06
CA THR A 80 -6.42 -21.94 4.71
C THR A 80 -6.11 -20.84 3.70
N ILE A 81 -6.22 -19.56 4.10
CA ILE A 81 -5.90 -18.39 3.29
C ILE A 81 -4.54 -17.85 3.71
N ASP A 82 -3.63 -17.74 2.75
CA ASP A 82 -2.25 -17.30 2.95
C ASP A 82 -2.07 -15.80 2.68
N ALA A 83 -2.90 -15.20 1.82
CA ALA A 83 -2.88 -13.76 1.52
C ALA A 83 -4.27 -13.22 1.17
N VAL A 84 -4.50 -11.93 1.46
CA VAL A 84 -5.73 -11.20 1.13
C VAL A 84 -5.43 -10.21 0.02
N LEU A 85 -5.94 -10.48 -1.19
CA LEU A 85 -5.77 -9.65 -2.37
C LEU A 85 -7.04 -8.86 -2.65
N CYS A 86 -6.94 -7.53 -2.64
CA CYS A 86 -8.05 -6.67 -3.03
C CYS A 86 -8.27 -6.74 -4.56
N MET A 87 -9.54 -6.90 -4.95
CA MET A 87 -9.94 -6.96 -6.36
C MET A 87 -9.59 -5.66 -7.09
N ARG A 88 -9.94 -4.52 -6.47
CA ARG A 88 -9.67 -3.15 -6.94
C ARG A 88 -9.85 -2.15 -5.79
N GLY A 89 -9.44 -0.90 -6.05
CA GLY A 89 -9.75 0.26 -5.22
C GLY A 89 -11.10 0.87 -5.62
N GLY A 90 -11.20 2.19 -5.64
CA GLY A 90 -12.45 2.91 -5.91
C GLY A 90 -12.82 3.75 -4.71
N TYR A 91 -13.93 3.44 -4.06
CA TYR A 91 -14.31 4.08 -2.80
C TYR A 91 -15.05 3.08 -1.91
N GLY A 92 -14.85 3.17 -0.61
CA GLY A 92 -15.67 2.47 0.37
C GLY A 92 -14.89 1.84 1.51
N SER A 93 -13.57 1.67 1.38
CA SER A 93 -12.76 1.02 2.41
C SER A 93 -12.77 1.79 3.72
N MET A 94 -12.79 3.13 3.65
CA MET A 94 -12.84 3.98 4.84
C MET A 94 -14.14 3.84 5.66
N ARG A 95 -15.23 3.32 5.06
CA ARG A 95 -16.51 3.08 5.76
C ARG A 95 -16.46 1.89 6.70
N LEU A 96 -15.41 1.08 6.62
CA LEU A 96 -15.26 -0.15 7.41
C LEU A 96 -14.46 0.10 8.70
N LEU A 97 -13.78 1.24 8.81
CA LEU A 97 -12.71 1.47 9.79
C LEU A 97 -13.14 1.37 11.25
N ASP A 98 -14.36 1.78 11.57
CA ASP A 98 -14.92 1.78 12.93
C ASP A 98 -15.41 0.40 13.38
N GLN A 99 -15.51 -0.56 12.47
CA GLN A 99 -15.99 -1.91 12.73
C GLN A 99 -14.94 -2.99 12.47
N LEU A 100 -13.73 -2.62 12.03
CA LEU A 100 -12.62 -3.56 11.85
C LEU A 100 -12.22 -4.19 13.20
N ASP A 101 -12.17 -5.51 13.24
CA ASP A 101 -11.61 -6.26 14.37
C ASP A 101 -10.08 -6.35 14.22
N PHE A 102 -9.38 -5.35 14.76
CA PHE A 102 -7.91 -5.32 14.72
C PHE A 102 -7.27 -6.45 15.53
N ASP A 103 -7.97 -7.02 16.53
CA ASP A 103 -7.47 -8.14 17.31
C ASP A 103 -7.53 -9.44 16.51
N LEU A 104 -8.60 -9.66 15.74
CA LEU A 104 -8.71 -10.74 14.77
C LEU A 104 -7.57 -10.69 13.75
N ILE A 105 -7.30 -9.51 13.19
CA ILE A 105 -6.22 -9.31 12.22
C ILE A 105 -4.85 -9.59 12.87
N ARG A 106 -4.60 -9.06 14.07
CA ARG A 106 -3.33 -9.27 14.79
C ARG A 106 -3.08 -10.74 15.13
N ARG A 107 -4.14 -11.50 15.47
CA ARG A 107 -4.04 -12.94 15.76
C ARG A 107 -3.80 -13.80 14.52
N ASN A 108 -4.17 -13.31 13.33
CA ASN A 108 -4.07 -14.04 12.07
C ASN A 108 -3.27 -13.24 11.02
N PRO A 109 -1.98 -12.93 11.29
CA PRO A 109 -1.20 -12.08 10.39
C PRO A 109 -1.00 -12.75 9.04
N LYS A 110 -1.46 -12.09 7.98
CA LYS A 110 -1.25 -12.48 6.57
C LYS A 110 -1.17 -11.23 5.69
N PRO A 111 -0.49 -11.27 4.54
CA PRO A 111 -0.38 -10.14 3.63
C PRO A 111 -1.74 -9.59 3.20
N LEU A 112 -1.97 -8.30 3.37
CA LEU A 112 -3.04 -7.55 2.71
C LEU A 112 -2.45 -6.80 1.52
N ILE A 113 -2.99 -7.00 0.32
CA ILE A 113 -2.45 -6.45 -0.92
C ILE A 113 -3.48 -5.56 -1.62
N GLY A 114 -3.09 -4.33 -1.92
CA GLY A 114 -3.86 -3.40 -2.74
C GLY A 114 -3.29 -1.99 -2.69
N TYR A 115 -3.87 -1.05 -3.42
CA TYR A 115 -3.45 0.37 -3.39
C TYR A 115 -4.65 1.31 -3.56
N SER A 116 -4.43 2.62 -3.70
CA SER A 116 -5.49 3.62 -3.89
C SER A 116 -6.38 3.71 -2.63
N ASP A 117 -7.71 3.55 -2.74
CA ASP A 117 -8.66 3.52 -1.61
C ASP A 117 -8.28 2.55 -0.48
N ILE A 118 -7.55 1.48 -0.80
CA ILE A 118 -7.07 0.48 0.18
C ILE A 118 -6.08 1.10 1.17
N THR A 119 -5.50 2.27 0.87
CA THR A 119 -4.67 3.06 1.81
C THR A 119 -5.35 3.23 3.17
N ALA A 120 -6.67 3.40 3.23
CA ALA A 120 -7.40 3.51 4.50
C ALA A 120 -7.25 2.25 5.37
N LEU A 121 -7.26 1.06 4.76
CA LEU A 121 -7.03 -0.19 5.47
C LEU A 121 -5.57 -0.34 5.86
N HIS A 122 -4.64 -0.03 4.95
CA HIS A 122 -3.20 -0.11 5.22
C HIS A 122 -2.79 0.70 6.44
N THR A 123 -3.21 1.97 6.52
CA THR A 123 -2.84 2.85 7.65
C THR A 123 -3.50 2.40 8.95
N ALA A 124 -4.78 2.02 8.93
CA ALA A 124 -5.49 1.56 10.12
C ALA A 124 -4.94 0.23 10.64
N ILE A 125 -4.78 -0.76 9.77
CA ILE A 125 -4.28 -2.09 10.13
C ILE A 125 -2.88 -1.98 10.70
N TYR A 126 -1.96 -1.29 10.03
CA TYR A 126 -0.62 -1.11 10.57
C TYR A 126 -0.66 -0.42 11.95
N ARG A 127 -1.38 0.68 12.09
CA ARG A 127 -1.44 1.46 13.34
C ARG A 127 -1.99 0.67 14.53
N HIS A 128 -2.99 -0.17 14.29
CA HIS A 128 -3.71 -0.87 15.36
C HIS A 128 -3.27 -2.31 15.56
N SER A 129 -2.61 -2.94 14.59
CA SER A 129 -2.15 -4.34 14.69
C SER A 129 -0.63 -4.52 14.54
N GLY A 130 0.09 -3.52 14.01
CA GLY A 130 1.50 -3.63 13.66
C GLY A 130 1.79 -4.51 12.44
N LEU A 131 0.76 -4.98 11.74
CA LEU A 131 0.87 -5.83 10.55
C LEU A 131 1.42 -5.05 9.35
N ILE A 132 2.46 -5.58 8.72
CA ILE A 132 2.98 -5.08 7.43
C ILE A 132 2.01 -5.49 6.33
N SER A 133 1.63 -4.53 5.49
CA SER A 133 0.78 -4.73 4.33
C SER A 133 1.50 -4.31 3.04
N PHE A 134 0.92 -4.62 1.88
CA PHE A 134 1.59 -4.48 0.60
C PHE A 134 0.80 -3.52 -0.28
N HIS A 135 1.38 -2.33 -0.51
CA HIS A 135 0.92 -1.41 -1.52
C HIS A 135 1.38 -1.91 -2.89
N GLY A 136 0.51 -2.65 -3.58
CA GLY A 136 0.89 -3.37 -4.79
C GLY A 136 -0.30 -3.75 -5.67
N ALA A 137 0.01 -4.55 -6.69
CA ALA A 137 -0.92 -4.92 -7.75
C ALA A 137 -2.25 -5.51 -7.22
N MET A 138 -3.37 -4.99 -7.71
CA MET A 138 -4.71 -5.51 -7.47
C MET A 138 -5.16 -6.45 -8.61
N LEU A 139 -6.08 -7.36 -8.31
CA LEU A 139 -6.43 -8.43 -9.24
C LEU A 139 -6.94 -7.93 -10.59
N ASN A 140 -7.86 -6.96 -10.59
CA ASN A 140 -8.63 -6.62 -11.78
C ASN A 140 -7.80 -5.83 -12.81
N ALA A 141 -7.33 -4.63 -12.43
CA ALA A 141 -6.68 -3.71 -13.34
C ALA A 141 -5.20 -4.05 -13.62
N ASP A 142 -4.54 -4.79 -12.72
CA ASP A 142 -3.10 -5.00 -12.82
C ASP A 142 -2.77 -6.43 -13.25
N LEU A 143 -3.18 -7.43 -12.45
CA LEU A 143 -2.80 -8.82 -12.69
C LEU A 143 -3.56 -9.41 -13.89
N LEU A 144 -4.89 -9.29 -13.91
CA LEU A 144 -5.71 -9.71 -15.05
C LEU A 144 -5.72 -8.71 -16.20
N GLY A 145 -5.39 -7.44 -15.89
CA GLY A 145 -5.15 -6.37 -16.86
C GLY A 145 -3.78 -6.47 -17.55
N ALA A 146 -2.92 -7.39 -17.10
CA ALA A 146 -1.60 -7.66 -17.66
C ALA A 146 -0.69 -6.43 -17.73
N LYS A 147 -0.60 -5.68 -16.63
CA LYS A 147 0.41 -4.61 -16.48
C LYS A 147 1.82 -5.16 -16.70
N LEU A 148 2.70 -4.29 -17.19
CA LEU A 148 4.08 -4.60 -17.54
C LEU A 148 4.88 -5.06 -16.31
N ALA A 149 5.95 -5.81 -16.57
CA ALA A 149 6.96 -6.08 -15.57
C ALA A 149 7.60 -4.76 -15.07
N PRO A 150 7.96 -4.66 -13.78
CA PRO A 150 7.95 -5.72 -12.79
C PRO A 150 6.67 -5.75 -11.91
N THR A 151 5.49 -5.32 -12.39
CA THR A 151 4.28 -5.23 -11.53
C THR A 151 3.97 -6.51 -10.77
N GLU A 152 3.88 -7.63 -11.49
CA GLU A 152 3.63 -8.94 -10.87
C GLU A 152 4.87 -9.49 -10.16
N SER A 153 6.04 -9.42 -10.80
CA SER A 153 7.26 -10.03 -10.25
C SER A 153 7.76 -9.33 -8.98
N SER A 154 7.61 -8.01 -8.89
CA SER A 154 7.92 -7.22 -7.69
C SER A 154 7.02 -7.60 -6.50
N LEU A 155 5.73 -7.81 -6.76
CA LEU A 155 4.80 -8.30 -5.75
C LEU A 155 5.18 -9.71 -5.29
N MET A 156 5.37 -10.63 -6.22
CA MET A 156 5.65 -12.03 -5.89
C MET A 156 7.00 -12.22 -5.19
N ALA A 157 8.04 -11.49 -5.60
CA ALA A 157 9.35 -11.55 -4.94
C ALA A 157 9.28 -11.12 -3.46
N GLN A 158 8.45 -10.14 -3.13
CA GLN A 158 8.21 -9.78 -1.73
C GLN A 158 7.40 -10.87 -1.06
N LEU A 159 6.24 -11.25 -1.58
CA LEU A 159 5.33 -12.18 -0.91
C LEU A 159 5.91 -13.59 -0.69
N SER A 160 6.81 -14.05 -1.54
CA SER A 160 7.51 -15.34 -1.37
C SER A 160 8.66 -15.30 -0.38
N GLY A 161 8.99 -14.13 0.18
CA GLY A 161 10.15 -13.95 1.06
C GLY A 161 11.49 -13.98 0.32
N ALA A 162 11.51 -13.80 -1.01
CA ALA A 162 12.75 -13.70 -1.79
C ALA A 162 13.52 -12.39 -1.55
N LEU A 163 12.88 -11.41 -0.88
CA LEU A 163 13.51 -10.18 -0.42
C LEU A 163 13.43 -10.10 1.11
N GLY A 164 14.57 -9.82 1.74
CA GLY A 164 14.72 -9.66 3.19
C GLY A 164 15.60 -8.46 3.56
N GLU A 165 16.10 -8.46 4.81
CA GLU A 165 16.99 -7.40 5.28
C GLU A 165 18.22 -7.24 4.38
N GLY A 166 18.49 -5.99 3.94
CA GLY A 166 19.61 -5.65 3.08
C GLY A 166 19.30 -5.69 1.58
N ASP A 167 18.17 -6.28 1.17
CA ASP A 167 17.79 -6.32 -0.24
C ASP A 167 17.17 -5.00 -0.71
N ALA A 168 17.49 -4.61 -1.94
CA ALA A 168 16.90 -3.45 -2.58
C ALA A 168 15.53 -3.77 -3.18
N ILE A 169 14.55 -2.89 -2.97
CA ILE A 169 13.33 -2.89 -3.77
C ILE A 169 13.69 -2.24 -5.11
N VAL A 170 13.79 -3.06 -6.16
CA VAL A 170 14.31 -2.61 -7.45
C VAL A 170 13.29 -1.73 -8.19
N HIS A 171 13.72 -0.53 -8.54
CA HIS A 171 13.01 0.36 -9.44
C HIS A 171 13.39 0.06 -10.91
N PRO A 172 12.42 0.04 -11.85
CA PRO A 172 12.67 -0.23 -13.26
C PRO A 172 13.52 0.87 -13.92
N ALA A 173 14.71 0.50 -14.41
CA ALA A 173 15.77 1.40 -14.86
C ALA A 173 15.40 2.29 -16.06
N GLU A 174 14.38 1.91 -16.83
CA GLU A 174 13.87 2.69 -17.97
C GLU A 174 13.08 3.94 -17.54
N PHE A 175 12.72 4.05 -16.26
CA PHE A 175 12.04 5.22 -15.71
C PHE A 175 13.01 6.08 -14.88
N VAL A 176 12.90 7.40 -15.01
CA VAL A 176 13.80 8.33 -14.32
C VAL A 176 13.31 8.61 -12.91
N LEU A 177 14.19 8.42 -11.94
CA LEU A 177 14.04 8.93 -10.58
C LEU A 177 14.67 10.31 -10.44
N ASN A 178 13.99 11.19 -9.70
CA ASN A 178 14.44 12.55 -9.41
C ASN A 178 14.78 12.70 -7.92
N CYS A 179 16.03 13.05 -7.63
CA CYS A 179 16.44 13.49 -6.30
C CYS A 179 15.96 14.94 -6.10
N VAL A 180 14.90 15.13 -5.31
CA VAL A 180 14.31 16.45 -5.05
C VAL A 180 15.04 17.13 -3.90
N VAL A 181 15.24 16.40 -2.79
CA VAL A 181 16.07 16.84 -1.66
C VAL A 181 17.09 15.72 -1.38
N PRO A 182 18.40 16.01 -1.39
CA PRO A 182 19.43 15.00 -1.17
C PRO A 182 19.48 14.51 0.28
N GLY A 183 20.00 13.31 0.47
CA GLY A 183 20.27 12.73 1.78
C GLY A 183 19.81 11.28 1.93
N VAL A 184 20.05 10.75 3.12
CA VAL A 184 19.75 9.37 3.49
C VAL A 184 18.93 9.35 4.78
N ALA A 185 17.89 8.52 4.82
CA ALA A 185 17.06 8.35 5.99
C ALA A 185 16.65 6.89 6.18
N ARG A 186 16.63 6.45 7.43
CA ARG A 186 16.05 5.18 7.85
C ARG A 186 14.73 5.44 8.59
N GLY A 187 13.73 4.62 8.32
CA GLY A 187 12.45 4.66 9.04
C GLY A 187 11.47 3.66 8.48
N ARG A 188 10.32 3.53 9.13
CA ARG A 188 9.23 2.68 8.62
C ARG A 188 8.59 3.32 7.40
N LEU A 189 8.36 2.56 6.33
CA LEU A 189 7.66 3.02 5.15
C LEU A 189 6.16 3.08 5.42
N LEU A 190 5.56 4.26 5.46
CA LEU A 190 4.13 4.45 5.71
C LEU A 190 3.53 5.42 4.72
N GLY A 191 2.28 5.20 4.31
CA GLY A 191 1.57 6.12 3.41
C GLY A 191 0.70 5.39 2.39
N GLY A 192 0.68 5.91 1.16
CA GLY A 192 -0.18 5.43 0.08
C GLY A 192 -0.81 6.60 -0.68
N ASN A 193 -2.10 6.48 -0.99
CA ASN A 193 -2.85 7.49 -1.72
C ASN A 193 -3.04 8.78 -0.90
N LEU A 194 -2.52 9.91 -1.39
CA LEU A 194 -2.50 11.19 -0.67
C LEU A 194 -3.91 11.70 -0.33
N SER A 195 -4.87 11.59 -1.25
CA SER A 195 -6.26 11.97 -1.02
C SER A 195 -6.90 11.17 0.12
N ILE A 196 -6.63 9.87 0.20
CA ILE A 196 -7.12 9.02 1.29
C ILE A 196 -6.43 9.33 2.62
N LEU A 197 -5.13 9.64 2.60
CA LEU A 197 -4.41 10.11 3.81
C LEU A 197 -5.03 11.41 4.35
N GLY A 198 -5.39 12.35 3.47
CA GLY A 198 -6.10 13.57 3.85
C GLY A 198 -7.51 13.31 4.39
N ALA A 199 -8.28 12.44 3.72
CA ALA A 199 -9.65 12.11 4.09
C ALA A 199 -9.78 11.35 5.41
N THR A 200 -8.72 10.67 5.86
CA THR A 200 -8.70 9.87 7.10
C THR A 200 -8.14 10.62 8.30
N LEU A 201 -7.78 11.90 8.17
CA LEU A 201 -7.35 12.71 9.31
C LEU A 201 -8.44 12.78 10.39
N GLY A 202 -8.03 12.62 11.65
CA GLY A 202 -8.94 12.59 12.80
C GLY A 202 -9.68 11.26 13.01
N THR A 203 -9.47 10.24 12.17
CA THR A 203 -10.12 8.92 12.32
C THR A 203 -9.17 7.86 12.89
N LEU A 204 -9.62 6.59 12.94
CA LEU A 204 -8.78 5.44 13.29
C LEU A 204 -7.64 5.22 12.27
N ALA A 205 -7.84 5.60 11.01
CA ALA A 205 -6.88 5.45 9.92
C ALA A 205 -5.94 6.64 9.72
N GLN A 206 -6.03 7.71 10.54
CA GLN A 206 -5.10 8.84 10.42
C GLN A 206 -3.65 8.34 10.51
N ILE A 207 -2.81 8.82 9.59
CA ILE A 207 -1.39 8.46 9.57
C ILE A 207 -0.64 9.05 10.77
N ASP A 208 0.34 8.31 11.26
CA ASP A 208 1.39 8.79 12.17
C ASP A 208 2.72 8.67 11.44
N THR A 209 3.33 9.82 11.14
CA THR A 209 4.53 9.90 10.31
C THR A 209 5.80 10.12 11.13
N LYS A 210 5.68 10.17 12.46
CA LYS A 210 6.84 10.41 13.31
C LYS A 210 7.85 9.26 13.14
N GLY A 211 9.06 9.60 12.69
CA GLY A 211 10.12 8.62 12.46
C GLY A 211 9.97 7.80 11.18
N CYS A 212 8.98 8.07 10.33
CA CYS A 212 8.70 7.27 9.14
C CYS A 212 9.38 7.81 7.88
N ILE A 213 9.53 6.95 6.87
CA ILE A 213 9.65 7.35 5.47
C ILE A 213 8.22 7.43 4.93
N LEU A 214 7.78 8.64 4.56
CA LEU A 214 6.44 8.87 4.04
C LEU A 214 6.37 8.52 2.56
N PHE A 215 5.50 7.59 2.19
CA PHE A 215 5.18 7.27 0.81
C PHE A 215 3.89 7.99 0.37
N ILE A 216 3.92 8.71 -0.75
CA ILE A 216 2.73 9.37 -1.31
C ILE A 216 2.62 9.15 -2.81
N GLU A 217 1.41 8.83 -3.26
CA GLU A 217 0.99 8.72 -4.65
C GLU A 217 -0.43 9.29 -4.79
N ASP A 218 -0.87 9.66 -5.99
CA ASP A 218 -2.28 10.02 -6.22
C ASP A 218 -2.71 9.91 -7.68
N VAL A 219 -4.00 10.04 -7.94
CA VAL A 219 -4.60 10.00 -9.29
C VAL A 219 -5.76 10.96 -9.41
N ASN A 220 -5.95 11.55 -10.59
CA ASN A 220 -7.05 12.47 -10.90
C ASN A 220 -7.07 13.75 -10.05
N GLU A 221 -5.96 14.09 -9.39
CA GLU A 221 -5.82 15.31 -8.61
C GLU A 221 -4.97 16.33 -9.39
N PRO A 222 -5.49 17.50 -9.79
CA PRO A 222 -4.67 18.58 -10.33
C PRO A 222 -3.72 19.13 -9.25
N LEU A 223 -2.62 19.76 -9.68
CA LEU A 223 -1.52 20.17 -8.81
C LEU A 223 -1.95 21.01 -7.60
N TYR A 224 -2.90 21.94 -7.75
CA TYR A 224 -3.38 22.77 -6.62
C TYR A 224 -4.11 21.96 -5.54
N ARG A 225 -4.71 20.80 -5.89
CA ARG A 225 -5.34 19.92 -4.92
C ARG A 225 -4.30 19.06 -4.20
N VAL A 226 -3.25 18.64 -4.90
CA VAL A 226 -2.08 18.01 -4.29
C VAL A 226 -1.45 18.94 -3.26
N ASP A 227 -1.23 20.21 -3.62
CA ASP A 227 -0.77 21.25 -2.68
C ASP A 227 -1.71 21.35 -1.47
N ARG A 228 -3.02 21.52 -1.70
CA ARG A 228 -4.00 21.59 -0.61
C ARG A 228 -3.91 20.40 0.34
N LEU A 229 -3.74 19.18 -0.17
CA LEU A 229 -3.62 17.96 0.64
C LEU A 229 -2.31 17.91 1.43
N LEU A 230 -1.17 18.24 0.81
CA LEU A 230 0.12 18.33 1.49
C LEU A 230 0.10 19.43 2.57
N THR A 231 -0.47 20.58 2.26
CA THR A 231 -0.70 21.68 3.18
C THR A 231 -1.62 21.25 4.32
N GLN A 232 -2.68 20.49 4.06
CA GLN A 232 -3.56 19.94 5.09
C GLN A 232 -2.80 19.00 6.03
N LEU A 233 -1.99 18.07 5.51
CA LEU A 233 -1.14 17.19 6.34
C LEU A 233 -0.17 18.02 7.19
N ARG A 234 0.48 19.04 6.62
CA ARG A 234 1.38 19.95 7.34
C ARG A 234 0.68 20.66 8.49
N LEU A 235 -0.47 21.28 8.21
CA LEU A 235 -1.25 22.03 9.21
C LEU A 235 -1.85 21.13 10.30
N ALA A 236 -2.16 19.88 9.96
CA ALA A 236 -2.58 18.87 10.93
C ALA A 236 -1.41 18.28 11.76
N GLY A 237 -0.18 18.78 11.58
CA GLY A 237 1.02 18.31 12.27
C GLY A 237 1.53 16.95 11.78
N LYS A 238 0.98 16.42 10.67
CA LYS A 238 1.31 15.09 10.13
C LYS A 238 2.57 15.05 9.29
N LEU A 239 3.28 16.17 9.11
CA LEU A 239 4.63 16.15 8.54
C LEU A 239 5.70 16.35 9.63
N ALA A 240 5.30 16.60 10.88
CA ALA A 240 6.24 16.80 11.98
C ALA A 240 6.94 15.48 12.34
N GLY A 241 8.26 15.44 12.20
CA GLY A 241 9.08 14.28 12.54
C GLY A 241 9.18 13.21 11.46
N VAL A 242 8.65 13.44 10.26
CA VAL A 242 8.96 12.61 9.08
C VAL A 242 10.47 12.58 8.85
N LYS A 243 11.00 11.46 8.36
CA LYS A 243 12.45 11.26 8.16
C LYS A 243 12.87 11.32 6.70
N GLY A 244 11.98 11.01 5.78
CA GLY A 244 12.21 11.05 4.34
C GLY A 244 10.89 10.89 3.60
N VAL A 245 10.88 11.20 2.31
CA VAL A 245 9.68 11.11 1.47
C VAL A 245 9.99 10.35 0.19
N LEU A 246 9.22 9.30 -0.07
CA LEU A 246 9.20 8.58 -1.32
C LEU A 246 7.94 9.01 -2.09
N VAL A 247 8.12 9.68 -3.22
CA VAL A 247 7.03 10.18 -4.05
C VAL A 247 6.82 9.21 -5.22
N GLY A 248 5.69 8.52 -5.18
CA GLY A 248 5.22 7.61 -6.21
C GLY A 248 4.66 8.32 -7.43
N ASP A 249 3.74 7.64 -8.11
CA ASP A 249 3.06 8.20 -9.27
C ASP A 249 1.97 9.19 -8.86
N PHE A 250 2.02 10.40 -9.43
CA PHE A 250 0.91 11.35 -9.39
C PHE A 250 0.29 11.38 -10.78
N ALA A 251 -0.59 10.40 -11.05
CA ALA A 251 -1.09 10.14 -12.39
C ALA A 251 -1.74 11.39 -13.01
N GLY A 252 -1.15 11.86 -14.11
CA GLY A 252 -1.53 13.09 -14.81
C GLY A 252 -0.67 14.32 -14.50
N ILE A 253 0.28 14.22 -13.56
CA ILE A 253 1.25 15.27 -13.24
C ILE A 253 2.66 14.73 -13.45
N THR A 254 3.46 15.45 -14.25
CA THR A 254 4.87 15.06 -14.43
C THR A 254 5.68 15.35 -13.17
N VAL A 255 6.72 14.55 -12.92
CA VAL A 255 7.65 14.79 -11.79
C VAL A 255 8.23 16.20 -11.84
N ALA A 256 8.55 16.70 -13.03
CA ALA A 256 9.05 18.07 -13.22
C ALA A 256 8.04 19.15 -12.76
N ALA A 257 6.75 18.98 -13.06
CA ALA A 257 5.70 19.90 -12.62
C ALA A 257 5.43 19.81 -11.11
N LEU A 258 5.58 18.62 -10.52
CA LEU A 258 5.39 18.39 -9.09
C LEU A 258 6.57 18.87 -8.23
N THR A 259 7.79 18.84 -8.78
CA THR A 259 9.05 19.09 -8.04
C THR A 259 9.09 20.44 -7.30
N PRO A 260 8.65 21.58 -7.86
CA PRO A 260 8.64 22.86 -7.13
C PRO A 260 7.78 22.80 -5.85
N LEU A 261 6.61 22.15 -5.91
CA LEU A 261 5.75 21.97 -4.74
C LEU A 261 6.41 21.07 -3.70
N LEU A 262 7.04 19.97 -4.11
CA LEU A 262 7.75 19.08 -3.20
C LEU A 262 8.92 19.79 -2.49
N LEU A 263 9.67 20.62 -3.21
CA LEU A 263 10.73 21.45 -2.64
C LEU A 263 10.16 22.42 -1.59
N ASP A 264 9.10 23.15 -1.93
CA ASP A 264 8.47 24.12 -1.01
C ASP A 264 7.99 23.47 0.28
N ILE A 265 7.38 22.28 0.19
CA ILE A 265 6.83 21.57 1.35
C ILE A 265 7.92 20.89 2.18
N PHE A 266 8.89 20.21 1.55
CA PHE A 266 9.78 19.27 2.25
C PHE A 266 11.21 19.77 2.46
N ALA A 267 11.72 20.70 1.64
CA ALA A 267 13.06 21.25 1.86
C ALA A 267 13.20 21.96 3.22
N PRO A 268 12.20 22.73 3.72
CA PRO A 268 12.26 23.30 5.07
C PRO A 268 12.32 22.27 6.19
N LEU A 269 11.90 21.02 5.94
CA LEU A 269 11.98 19.93 6.92
C LEU A 269 13.38 19.29 6.95
N GLY A 270 14.22 19.54 5.95
CA GLY A 270 15.58 18.99 5.86
C GLY A 270 15.64 17.47 5.71
N VAL A 271 14.63 16.87 5.07
CA VAL A 271 14.50 15.42 4.87
C VAL A 271 14.72 15.04 3.40
N PRO A 272 15.35 13.89 3.10
CA PRO A 272 15.52 13.44 1.72
C PRO A 272 14.18 13.17 1.04
N VAL A 273 14.10 13.54 -0.24
CA VAL A 273 12.92 13.35 -1.08
C VAL A 273 13.34 12.74 -2.41
N LEU A 274 12.83 11.55 -2.70
CA LEU A 274 13.02 10.83 -3.96
C LEU A 274 11.68 10.75 -4.69
N ALA A 275 11.62 11.24 -5.93
CA ALA A 275 10.39 11.29 -6.70
C ALA A 275 10.45 10.51 -8.02
N GLY A 276 9.29 10.10 -8.52
CA GLY A 276 9.15 9.29 -9.73
C GLY A 276 9.21 7.79 -9.45
N TRP A 277 9.03 7.37 -8.20
CA TRP A 277 8.97 5.95 -7.87
C TRP A 277 7.77 5.31 -8.56
N ARG A 278 7.95 4.17 -9.22
CA ARG A 278 6.90 3.51 -9.99
C ARG A 278 5.93 2.73 -9.11
N SER A 279 5.31 3.39 -8.12
CA SER A 279 4.23 2.82 -7.30
C SER A 279 3.03 3.76 -7.28
N GLY A 280 1.83 3.21 -7.49
CA GLY A 280 0.60 3.99 -7.60
C GLY A 280 -0.16 3.71 -8.89
N HIS A 281 -0.79 4.73 -9.45
CA HIS A 281 -1.66 4.63 -10.62
C HIS A 281 -0.91 4.62 -11.96
N CYS A 282 0.17 3.85 -12.04
CA CYS A 282 1.03 3.71 -13.19
C CYS A 282 1.22 2.26 -13.66
N ASP A 283 1.92 2.11 -14.80
CA ASP A 283 2.29 0.81 -15.39
C ASP A 283 3.75 0.84 -15.89
N PRO A 284 4.69 0.12 -15.24
CA PRO A 284 4.48 -0.87 -14.17
C PRO A 284 4.21 -0.23 -12.79
N ASN A 285 3.66 -1.02 -11.87
CA ASN A 285 3.40 -0.68 -10.46
C ASN A 285 4.21 -1.60 -9.52
N VAL A 286 5.35 -1.10 -9.04
CA VAL A 286 6.27 -1.72 -8.09
C VAL A 286 5.59 -1.84 -6.72
N CYS A 287 5.68 -3.01 -6.10
CA CYS A 287 5.10 -3.26 -4.79
C CYS A 287 5.94 -2.62 -3.67
N LEU A 288 5.30 -2.10 -2.63
CA LEU A 288 5.95 -1.55 -1.45
C LEU A 288 5.39 -2.17 -0.15
N PRO A 289 6.23 -2.58 0.82
CA PRO A 289 5.79 -3.17 2.07
C PRO A 289 5.56 -2.07 3.13
N LEU A 290 4.32 -1.63 3.27
CA LEU A 290 3.93 -0.60 4.23
C LEU A 290 4.02 -1.14 5.66
N GLY A 291 4.79 -0.45 6.50
CA GLY A 291 5.09 -0.81 7.88
C GLY A 291 6.51 -1.36 8.10
N ALA A 292 7.17 -1.82 7.03
CA ALA A 292 8.54 -2.30 7.09
C ALA A 292 9.54 -1.15 7.30
N GLU A 293 10.61 -1.38 8.07
CA GLU A 293 11.76 -0.49 8.08
C GLU A 293 12.52 -0.54 6.76
N VAL A 294 12.85 0.64 6.23
CA VAL A 294 13.60 0.83 5.01
C VAL A 294 14.67 1.91 5.20
N VAL A 295 15.69 1.88 4.36
CA VAL A 295 16.62 2.98 4.13
C VAL A 295 16.32 3.58 2.76
N LEU A 296 15.97 4.87 2.76
CA LEU A 296 15.82 5.69 1.56
C LEU A 296 17.10 6.51 1.37
N ASP A 297 17.72 6.37 0.20
CA ASP A 297 18.80 7.24 -0.25
C ASP A 297 18.34 7.94 -1.54
N SER A 298 18.06 9.24 -1.46
CA SER A 298 17.55 9.99 -2.61
C SER A 298 18.63 10.28 -3.65
N GLU A 299 19.90 10.36 -3.26
CA GLU A 299 21.03 10.65 -4.15
C GLU A 299 21.44 9.40 -4.93
N ALA A 300 21.59 8.27 -4.22
CA ALA A 300 21.82 6.96 -4.82
C ALA A 300 20.55 6.38 -5.47
N ARG A 301 19.40 7.03 -5.28
CA ARG A 301 18.10 6.66 -5.86
C ARG A 301 17.70 5.23 -5.51
N SER A 302 17.85 4.87 -4.24
CA SER A 302 17.65 3.51 -3.75
C SER A 302 16.70 3.45 -2.56
N LEU A 303 16.02 2.30 -2.46
CA LEU A 303 15.17 1.93 -1.34
C LEU A 303 15.54 0.52 -0.92
N VAL A 304 16.07 0.37 0.28
CA VAL A 304 16.61 -0.91 0.79
C VAL A 304 15.82 -1.33 2.02
N LEU A 305 15.46 -2.61 2.10
CA LEU A 305 14.83 -3.20 3.27
C LEU A 305 15.82 -3.21 4.43
N ALA A 306 15.39 -2.72 5.60
CA ALA A 306 16.19 -2.64 6.81
C ALA A 306 15.71 -3.62 7.90
N GLN A 307 14.84 -4.55 7.50
CA GLN A 307 14.32 -5.67 8.27
C GLN A 307 13.77 -6.74 7.30
N ASP A 308 13.58 -7.96 7.80
CA ASP A 308 12.79 -8.98 7.09
C ASP A 308 11.30 -8.62 7.06
N LEU A 309 10.62 -9.13 6.02
CA LEU A 309 9.18 -8.94 5.80
C LEU A 309 8.32 -10.08 6.38
N PHE A 310 8.94 -11.25 6.56
CA PHE A 310 8.29 -12.48 7.01
C PHE A 310 9.08 -13.10 8.16
N LYS A 311 8.45 -14.01 8.90
CA LYS A 311 9.17 -14.83 9.88
C LYS A 311 10.19 -15.71 9.17
N GLY A 312 11.42 -15.75 9.72
CA GLY A 312 12.44 -16.72 9.33
C GLY A 312 12.15 -18.14 9.82
#